data_AF-A0A1Q7KKB7-F1
#
_entry.id   AF-A0A1Q7KKB7-F1
#
_cell.length_a   1.000
_cell.length_b   1.000
_cell.length_c   1.000
_cell.angle_alpha   90.00
_cell.angle_beta   90.00
_cell.angle_gamma   90.00
#
_symmetry.space_group_name_H-M   'P 1'
#
loop_
_entity.id
_entity.type
_entity.pdbx_description
1 polymer ?
#
loop_
_entity_poly.entity_id
_entity_poly.type
_entity_poly.pdbx_seq_one_letter_code
_entity_poly.pdbx_strand_id
1 'polypeptide(L)'
;MKRHAFLLLLLWGCASTIRSGATEPIVTERLYFGRNISNTLGVTDSLWTVFVREVVSSRLPGGFTFWAAEGEWRAPNGQSSHEPSFVLEIVHPTSSAVTDSAIVAIIAEYKRRFKQQSVLRVATPGRASF
;
A
#
# COMPACT_ATOMS: atom_id res chain seq x y z
N MET A 1 -10.30 64.69 -30.29
CA MET A 1 -11.22 63.90 -29.43
C MET A 1 -10.58 62.54 -29.18
N LYS A 2 -10.01 62.33 -27.99
CA LYS A 2 -9.26 61.10 -27.62
C LYS A 2 -10.25 60.05 -27.08
N ARG A 3 -10.34 58.88 -27.73
CA ARG A 3 -11.12 57.74 -27.22
C ARG A 3 -10.14 56.76 -26.56
N HIS A 4 -10.23 56.60 -25.25
CA HIS A 4 -9.46 55.61 -24.51
C HIS A 4 -10.23 54.28 -24.55
N ALA A 5 -9.64 53.27 -25.18
CA ALA A 5 -10.15 51.90 -25.16
C ALA A 5 -9.58 51.21 -23.91
N PHE A 6 -10.44 50.94 -22.93
CA PHE A 6 -10.09 50.19 -21.73
C PHE A 6 -10.10 48.69 -22.09
N LEU A 7 -8.91 48.08 -22.15
CA LEU A 7 -8.75 46.65 -22.44
C LEU A 7 -8.89 45.87 -21.14
N LEU A 8 -10.08 45.28 -20.91
CA LEU A 8 -10.32 44.32 -19.83
C LEU A 8 -9.71 42.96 -20.23
N LEU A 9 -8.54 42.64 -19.66
CA LEU A 9 -7.98 41.29 -19.71
C LEU A 9 -8.80 40.37 -18.80
N LEU A 10 -9.62 39.51 -19.40
CA LEU A 10 -10.31 38.41 -18.73
C LEU A 10 -9.30 37.30 -18.43
N LEU A 11 -8.93 37.14 -17.17
CA LEU A 11 -8.14 36.00 -16.68
C LEU A 11 -9.02 34.74 -16.73
N TRP A 12 -8.92 33.95 -17.80
CA TRP A 12 -9.42 32.59 -17.83
C TRP A 12 -8.50 31.70 -16.99
N GLY A 13 -8.81 31.59 -15.71
CA GLY A 13 -8.32 30.47 -14.90
C GLY A 13 -8.96 29.19 -15.41
N CYS A 14 -8.18 28.28 -15.99
CA CYS A 14 -8.60 26.89 -16.15
C CYS A 14 -8.78 26.29 -14.75
N ALA A 15 -9.97 26.44 -14.18
CA ALA A 15 -10.39 25.61 -13.08
C ALA A 15 -10.60 24.22 -13.67
N SER A 16 -9.63 23.33 -13.50
CA SER A 16 -9.82 21.90 -13.74
C SER A 16 -10.94 21.44 -12.82
N THR A 17 -12.17 21.39 -13.35
CA THR A 17 -13.28 20.76 -12.64
C THR A 17 -12.92 19.30 -12.46
N ILE A 18 -12.70 18.88 -11.21
CA ILE A 18 -12.64 17.46 -10.85
C ILE A 18 -14.00 16.89 -11.21
N ARG A 19 -14.10 16.27 -12.39
CA ARG A 19 -15.28 15.47 -12.74
C ARG A 19 -15.28 14.28 -11.82
N SER A 20 -16.35 14.11 -11.04
CA SER A 20 -16.61 12.85 -10.34
C SER A 20 -16.79 11.76 -11.39
N GLY A 21 -15.71 11.03 -11.69
CA GLY A 21 -15.77 9.84 -12.53
C GLY A 21 -16.55 8.74 -11.84
N ALA A 22 -17.15 7.84 -12.61
CA ALA A 22 -17.74 6.64 -12.03
C ALA A 22 -16.64 5.83 -11.32
N THR A 23 -16.83 5.54 -10.03
CA THR A 23 -15.88 4.69 -9.29
C THR A 23 -16.02 3.24 -9.74
N GLU A 24 -14.91 2.52 -9.85
CA GLU A 24 -14.86 1.11 -10.24
C GLU A 24 -14.71 0.20 -9.02
N PRO A 25 -15.31 -1.02 -9.03
CA PRO A 25 -15.16 -1.97 -7.93
C PRO A 25 -13.71 -2.47 -7.82
N ILE A 26 -13.17 -2.41 -6.62
CA ILE A 26 -11.80 -2.85 -6.30
C ILE A 26 -11.77 -3.73 -5.05
N VAL A 27 -10.60 -4.32 -4.81
CA VAL A 27 -10.20 -4.88 -3.52
C VAL A 27 -8.92 -4.17 -3.09
N THR A 28 -8.89 -3.72 -1.84
CA THR A 28 -7.70 -3.24 -1.15
C THR A 28 -7.17 -4.37 -0.26
N GLU A 29 -5.96 -4.84 -0.56
CA GLU A 29 -5.26 -5.85 0.22
C GLU A 29 -4.18 -5.17 1.06
N ARG A 30 -4.18 -5.44 2.38
CA ARG A 30 -3.13 -5.03 3.30
C ARG A 30 -2.40 -6.24 3.83
N LEU A 31 -1.09 -6.26 3.63
CA LEU A 31 -0.20 -7.31 4.11
C LEU A 31 0.67 -6.74 5.23
N TYR A 32 0.65 -7.38 6.41
CA TYR A 32 1.40 -6.94 7.58
C TYR A 32 2.57 -7.89 7.80
N PHE A 33 3.76 -7.39 7.52
CA PHE A 33 5.02 -8.10 7.57
C PHE A 33 5.73 -7.79 8.89
N GLY A 34 5.62 -8.71 9.85
CA GLY A 34 6.36 -8.63 11.12
C GLY A 34 7.86 -8.56 10.87
N ARG A 35 8.55 -7.75 11.68
CA ARG A 35 9.98 -7.47 11.53
C ARG A 35 10.82 -8.19 12.58
N ASN A 36 10.21 -8.70 13.65
CA ASN A 36 10.94 -9.49 14.63
C ASN A 36 11.20 -10.91 14.11
N ILE A 37 12.43 -11.37 14.21
CA ILE A 37 12.77 -12.78 14.03
C ILE A 37 13.03 -13.33 15.43
N SER A 38 12.18 -14.25 15.88
CA SER A 38 12.07 -14.61 17.30
C SER A 38 11.72 -13.37 18.13
N ASN A 39 12.54 -12.99 19.12
CA ASN A 39 12.23 -11.88 20.05
C ASN A 39 13.06 -10.61 19.77
N THR A 40 13.68 -10.52 18.60
CA THR A 40 14.57 -9.41 18.25
C THR A 40 14.27 -8.89 16.86
N LEU A 41 14.46 -7.59 16.63
CA LEU A 41 14.34 -6.99 15.30
C LEU A 41 15.28 -7.70 14.32
N GLY A 42 14.71 -8.42 13.36
CA GLY A 42 15.46 -9.19 12.37
C GLY A 42 15.34 -8.65 10.95
N VAL A 43 14.24 -7.98 10.61
CA VAL A 43 14.02 -7.35 9.31
C VAL A 43 14.24 -5.85 9.40
N THR A 44 15.46 -5.45 9.01
CA THR A 44 15.85 -4.04 8.93
C THR A 44 15.26 -3.36 7.70
N ASP A 45 15.26 -2.04 7.68
CA ASP A 45 14.79 -1.25 6.54
C ASP A 45 15.55 -1.60 5.26
N SER A 46 16.87 -1.83 5.35
CA SER A 46 17.69 -2.24 4.21
C SER A 46 17.28 -3.61 3.65
N LEU A 47 17.01 -4.59 4.51
CA LEU A 47 16.54 -5.92 4.10
C LEU A 47 15.14 -5.84 3.48
N TRP A 48 14.28 -4.99 4.03
CA TRP A 48 12.98 -4.70 3.46
C TRP A 48 13.09 -4.07 2.07
N THR A 49 13.93 -3.05 1.88
CA THR A 49 14.16 -2.44 0.56
C THR A 49 14.64 -3.46 -0.47
N VAL A 50 15.54 -4.37 -0.09
CA VAL A 50 16.01 -5.46 -0.95
C VAL A 50 14.85 -6.41 -1.30
N PHE A 51 14.05 -6.81 -0.32
CA PHE A 51 12.88 -7.67 -0.53
C PHE A 51 11.86 -7.02 -1.47
N VAL A 52 11.54 -5.74 -1.26
CA VAL A 52 10.62 -4.99 -2.12
C VAL A 52 11.12 -4.99 -3.56
N ARG A 53 12.39 -4.62 -3.78
CA ARG A 53 12.99 -4.55 -5.11
C ARG A 53 12.98 -5.90 -5.83
N GLU A 54 13.40 -6.96 -5.15
CA GLU A 54 13.63 -8.28 -5.78
C GLU A 54 12.38 -9.15 -5.89
N VAL A 55 11.42 -8.97 -4.97
CA VAL A 55 10.28 -9.87 -4.83
C VAL A 55 8.98 -9.17 -5.17
N VAL A 56 8.73 -8.00 -4.56
CA VAL A 56 7.45 -7.31 -4.63
C VAL A 56 7.29 -6.60 -5.96
N SER A 57 8.24 -5.74 -6.34
CA SER A 57 8.19 -4.95 -7.58
C SER A 57 8.05 -5.80 -8.85
N SER A 58 8.69 -6.96 -8.91
CA SER A 58 8.58 -7.84 -10.09
C SER A 58 7.23 -8.55 -10.19
N ARG A 59 6.51 -8.71 -9.08
CA ARG A 59 5.24 -9.46 -8.99
C ARG A 59 4.01 -8.55 -9.02
N LEU A 60 4.18 -7.27 -8.70
CA LEU A 60 3.11 -6.27 -8.65
C LEU A 60 3.42 -5.10 -9.60
N PRO A 61 3.41 -5.32 -10.94
CA PRO A 61 3.67 -4.27 -11.91
C PRO A 61 2.60 -3.16 -11.92
N GLY A 62 1.41 -3.43 -11.37
CA GLY A 62 0.34 -2.45 -11.15
C GLY A 62 0.61 -1.46 -10.01
N GLY A 63 1.71 -1.63 -9.28
CA GLY A 63 2.10 -0.78 -8.17
C GLY A 63 1.56 -1.24 -6.81
N PHE A 64 2.08 -0.59 -5.77
CA PHE A 64 1.75 -0.80 -4.36
C PHE A 64 2.30 0.38 -3.57
N THR A 65 1.81 0.54 -2.34
CA THR A 65 2.37 1.48 -1.36
C THR A 65 2.77 0.70 -0.13
N PHE A 66 3.80 1.14 0.60
CA PHE A 66 4.12 0.56 1.90
C PHE A 66 4.53 1.64 2.91
N TRP A 67 4.37 1.31 4.19
CA TRP A 67 4.82 2.14 5.31
C TRP A 67 5.28 1.28 6.48
N ALA A 68 6.10 1.86 7.36
CA ALA A 68 6.43 1.24 8.64
C ALA A 68 5.27 1.42 9.63
N ALA A 69 5.01 0.41 10.45
CA ALA A 69 3.99 0.41 11.48
C ALA A 69 4.51 -0.28 12.74
N GLU A 70 3.85 -0.01 13.86
CA GLU A 70 4.06 -0.70 15.14
C GLU A 70 2.73 -1.32 15.56
N GLY A 71 2.74 -2.63 15.82
CA GLY A 71 1.62 -3.33 16.43
C GLY A 71 1.85 -3.47 17.93
N GLU A 72 0.79 -3.29 18.72
CA GLU A 72 0.79 -3.70 20.12
C GLU A 72 -0.33 -4.73 20.32
N TRP A 73 0.03 -5.90 20.85
CA TRP A 73 -0.93 -6.93 21.22
C TRP A 73 -0.83 -7.25 22.69
N ARG A 74 -1.97 -7.25 23.38
CA ARG A 74 -2.07 -7.66 24.78
C ARG A 74 -2.42 -9.14 24.84
N ALA A 75 -1.52 -9.95 25.36
CA ALA A 75 -1.78 -11.36 25.63
C ALA A 75 -2.80 -11.50 26.78
N PRO A 76 -3.49 -12.66 26.88
CA PRO A 76 -4.47 -12.90 27.96
C PRO A 76 -3.90 -12.77 29.38
N ASN A 77 -2.59 -12.99 29.55
CA ASN A 77 -1.88 -12.80 30.82
C ASN A 77 -1.53 -11.32 31.12
N GLY A 78 -1.99 -10.38 30.28
CA GLY A 78 -1.79 -8.95 30.44
C GLY A 78 -0.45 -8.41 29.90
N GLN A 79 0.43 -9.26 29.37
CA GLN A 79 1.68 -8.81 28.74
C GLN A 79 1.39 -8.19 27.38
N SER A 80 1.84 -6.96 27.15
CA SER A 80 1.85 -6.36 25.81
C SER A 80 3.13 -6.79 25.08
N SER A 81 3.00 -7.20 23.82
CA SER A 81 4.12 -7.37 22.91
C SER A 81 4.06 -6.32 21.81
N HIS A 82 5.19 -5.65 21.58
CA HIS A 82 5.38 -4.73 20.46
C HIS A 82 5.94 -5.49 19.26
N GLU A 83 5.29 -5.34 18.11
CA GLU A 83 5.72 -5.94 16.85
C GLU A 83 5.95 -4.85 15.80
N PRO A 84 7.20 -4.42 15.56
CA PRO A 84 7.53 -3.59 14.42
C PRO A 84 7.13 -4.32 13.14
N SER A 85 6.49 -3.61 12.23
CA SER A 85 5.94 -4.16 11.00
C SER A 85 6.21 -3.27 9.79
N PHE A 86 6.20 -3.85 8.60
CA PHE A 86 5.92 -3.13 7.36
C PHE A 86 4.52 -3.50 6.87
N VAL A 87 3.73 -2.50 6.48
CA VAL A 87 2.42 -2.73 5.85
C VAL A 87 2.56 -2.43 4.37
N LEU A 88 2.19 -3.40 3.54
CA LEU A 88 2.09 -3.26 2.09
C LEU A 88 0.62 -3.19 1.71
N GLU A 89 0.23 -2.15 0.99
CA GLU A 89 -1.12 -1.96 0.46
C GLU A 89 -1.14 -2.10 -1.05
N ILE A 90 -2.08 -2.89 -1.54
CA ILE A 90 -2.26 -3.20 -2.95
C ILE A 90 -3.74 -2.96 -3.27
N VAL A 91 -4.00 -2.16 -4.31
CA VAL A 91 -5.35 -1.94 -4.82
C VAL A 91 -5.44 -2.58 -6.20
N HIS A 92 -6.41 -3.47 -6.39
CA HIS A 92 -6.60 -4.17 -7.66
C HIS A 92 -8.08 -4.43 -7.97
N PRO A 93 -8.46 -4.68 -9.24
CA PRO A 93 -9.83 -5.09 -9.57
C PRO A 93 -10.25 -6.36 -8.84
N THR A 94 -11.54 -6.47 -8.48
CA THR A 94 -12.09 -7.57 -7.67
C THR A 94 -11.82 -8.97 -8.24
N SER A 95 -11.68 -9.11 -9.56
CA SER A 95 -11.50 -10.39 -10.26
C SER A 95 -10.06 -10.70 -10.70
N SER A 96 -9.04 -10.09 -10.07
CA SER A 96 -7.64 -10.31 -10.45
C SER A 96 -7.00 -11.56 -9.84
N ALA A 97 -7.19 -12.73 -10.47
CA ALA A 97 -6.54 -13.99 -10.06
C ALA A 97 -5.00 -13.93 -10.13
N VAL A 98 -4.46 -13.14 -11.07
CA VAL A 98 -3.01 -12.92 -11.22
C VAL A 98 -2.45 -12.17 -10.00
N THR A 99 -3.14 -11.10 -9.55
CA THR A 99 -2.71 -10.34 -8.37
C THR A 99 -2.82 -11.20 -7.11
N ASP A 100 -3.88 -11.99 -6.96
CA ASP A 100 -4.02 -12.90 -5.82
C ASP A 100 -2.86 -13.91 -5.74
N SER A 101 -2.53 -14.54 -6.88
CA SER A 101 -1.38 -15.46 -6.97
C SER A 101 -0.05 -14.78 -6.65
N ALA A 102 0.12 -13.52 -7.11
CA ALA A 102 1.30 -12.72 -6.80
C ALA A 102 1.41 -12.42 -5.30
N ILE A 103 0.32 -12.06 -4.64
CA ILE A 103 0.25 -11.81 -3.19
C ILE A 103 0.64 -13.07 -2.41
N VAL A 104 0.08 -14.22 -2.76
CA VAL A 104 0.40 -15.51 -2.12
C VAL A 104 1.90 -15.82 -2.26
N ALA A 105 2.48 -15.59 -3.46
CA ALA A 105 3.90 -15.81 -3.69
C ALA A 105 4.79 -14.86 -2.89
N ILE A 106 4.41 -13.59 -2.74
CA ILE A 106 5.12 -12.59 -1.92
C ILE A 106 5.11 -13.02 -0.46
N ILE A 107 3.95 -13.42 0.08
CA ILE A 107 3.80 -13.91 1.45
C ILE A 107 4.69 -15.14 1.69
N ALA A 108 4.65 -16.11 0.78
CA ALA A 108 5.44 -17.33 0.89
C ALA A 108 6.95 -17.03 0.88
N GLU A 109 7.41 -16.14 -0.01
CA GLU A 109 8.81 -15.77 -0.10
C GLU A 109 9.28 -14.99 1.14
N TYR A 110 8.46 -14.10 1.70
CA TYR A 110 8.79 -13.40 2.95
C TYR A 110 8.97 -14.38 4.11
N LYS A 111 7.99 -15.29 4.28
CA LYS A 111 8.04 -16.35 5.30
C LYS A 111 9.30 -17.20 5.17
N ARG A 112 9.63 -17.62 3.94
CA ARG A 112 10.82 -18.42 3.66
C ARG A 112 12.12 -17.66 3.94
N ARG A 113 12.23 -16.41 3.46
CA ARG A 113 13.46 -15.61 3.53
C ARG A 113 13.78 -15.14 4.95
N PHE A 114 12.77 -14.77 5.72
CA PHE A 114 12.93 -14.21 7.07
C PHE A 114 12.47 -15.14 8.20
N LYS A 115 12.15 -16.40 7.87
CA LYS A 115 11.70 -17.43 8.83
C LYS A 115 10.46 -17.00 9.65
N GLN A 116 9.56 -16.24 9.04
CA GLN A 116 8.34 -15.76 9.66
C GLN A 116 7.27 -16.85 9.69
N GLN A 117 6.53 -16.91 10.79
CA GLN A 117 5.42 -17.86 10.95
C GLN A 117 4.22 -17.48 10.08
N SER A 118 3.94 -16.18 9.97
CA SER A 118 2.79 -15.64 9.26
C SER A 118 3.05 -14.26 8.68
N VAL A 119 2.19 -13.87 7.74
CA VAL A 119 1.97 -12.50 7.29
C VAL A 119 0.45 -12.34 7.35
N LEU A 120 -0.04 -11.35 8.08
CA LEU A 120 -1.48 -11.08 8.10
C LEU A 120 -1.86 -10.47 6.74
N ARG A 121 -2.92 -11.00 6.13
CA ARG A 121 -3.54 -10.46 4.91
C ARG A 121 -4.97 -10.03 5.23
N VAL A 122 -5.31 -8.79 4.90
CA VAL A 122 -6.66 -8.24 5.05
C VAL A 122 -7.14 -7.76 3.68
N ALA A 123 -8.24 -8.34 3.20
CA ALA A 123 -8.89 -7.95 1.96
C ALA A 123 -10.15 -7.12 2.27
N THR A 124 -10.23 -5.91 1.73
CA THR A 124 -11.39 -5.02 1.91
C THR A 124 -11.97 -4.65 0.54
N PRO A 125 -13.24 -4.99 0.24
CA PRO A 125 -13.88 -4.55 -0.99
C PRO A 125 -14.12 -3.03 -0.94
N GLY A 126 -14.06 -2.38 -2.09
CA GLY A 126 -14.27 -0.94 -2.18
C GLY A 126 -14.59 -0.47 -3.60
N ARG A 127 -14.59 0.85 -3.78
CA ARG A 127 -14.66 1.48 -5.10
C ARG A 127 -13.63 2.60 -5.20
N ALA A 128 -12.99 2.75 -6.34
CA ALA A 128 -11.97 3.78 -6.56
C ALA A 128 -12.09 4.44 -7.95
N SER A 129 -11.56 5.65 -8.10
CA SER A 129 -11.42 6.38 -9.37
C SER A 129 -10.09 7.15 -9.31
N PHE A 130 -9.46 7.35 -10.46
CA PHE A 130 -8.21 8.11 -10.60
C PHE A 130 -8.48 9.50 -11.20
#